data_AF-A0A813S5F6-F1
#
_entry.id   AF-A0A813S5F6-F1
#
_cell.length_a   1.000
_cell.length_b   1.000
_cell.length_c   1.000
_cell.angle_alpha   90.00
_cell.angle_beta   90.00
_cell.angle_gamma   90.00
#
_symmetry.space_group_name_H-M   'P 1'
#
loop_
_entity.id
_entity.type
_entity.pdbx_description
1 polymer ?
#
loop_
_entity_poly.entity_id
_entity_poly.type
_entity_poly.pdbx_seq_one_letter_code
_entity_poly.pdbx_strand_id
1 'polypeptide(L)'
;MHPDATFTLAINHLSDRRIQEIVSPRRKSIKSYASSSSFKTSTDVQDLPSRLDWREKGVITEVYHDEVGMIVTAVVSTELVETLHAIETGKLIAGSISQVYDCCQQPVDAFDCIKNMSGICRKVDYPKELGKCQPNTCTPFATFDTIKRMGKPDENVMLEWIQDSTLWAEMNVQGKGFVTYSGGIYDEPSCAQHDLNDVVQIVGYGSEEGKPYWICRNYWGSNWGEKGYFRIVRGKNMCGIADLIIQVANTKKSVATQQSPLLFILFVAAIIPMIINH
;
A
#
# COMPACT_ATOMS: atom_id res chain seq x y z
N MET A 1 -0.51 -32.44 -8.69
CA MET A 1 -0.02 -31.12 -9.13
C MET A 1 -0.09 -31.09 -10.65
N HIS A 2 -0.67 -30.05 -11.24
CA HIS A 2 -0.58 -29.83 -12.69
C HIS A 2 0.87 -29.41 -12.99
N PRO A 3 1.55 -29.99 -14.00
CA PRO A 3 2.95 -29.69 -14.30
C PRO A 3 3.25 -28.21 -14.60
N ASP A 4 2.22 -27.43 -14.94
CA ASP A 4 2.32 -26.01 -15.32
C ASP A 4 1.81 -25.04 -14.23
N ALA A 5 1.45 -25.55 -13.05
CA ALA A 5 0.92 -24.72 -11.97
C ALA A 5 2.01 -23.80 -11.41
N THR A 6 1.80 -22.48 -11.53
CA THR A 6 2.73 -21.45 -11.02
C THR A 6 2.59 -21.16 -9.53
N PHE A 7 1.59 -21.77 -8.88
CA PHE A 7 1.30 -21.60 -7.47
C PHE A 7 0.90 -22.91 -6.81
N THR A 8 1.08 -22.97 -5.49
CA THR A 8 0.74 -24.10 -4.64
C THR A 8 -0.43 -23.78 -3.72
N LEU A 9 -1.13 -24.84 -3.32
CA LEU A 9 -2.24 -24.78 -2.38
C LEU A 9 -1.90 -25.61 -1.14
N ALA A 10 -2.36 -25.17 0.02
CA ALA A 10 -2.30 -25.94 1.26
C ALA A 10 -3.55 -25.67 2.11
N ILE A 11 -3.92 -26.67 2.92
CA ILE A 11 -4.94 -26.48 3.96
C ILE A 11 -4.41 -25.46 4.97
N ASN A 12 -5.28 -24.56 5.39
CA ASN A 12 -5.01 -23.50 6.34
C ASN A 12 -6.24 -23.23 7.23
N HIS A 13 -6.13 -22.26 8.12
CA HIS A 13 -7.17 -21.89 9.09
C HIS A 13 -8.45 -21.28 8.48
N LEU A 14 -8.49 -21.06 7.16
CA LEU A 14 -9.67 -20.56 6.44
C LEU A 14 -10.34 -21.65 5.58
N SER A 15 -9.77 -22.86 5.55
CA SER A 15 -10.18 -23.92 4.62
C SER A 15 -11.57 -24.50 4.90
N ASP A 16 -12.09 -24.30 6.11
CA ASP A 16 -13.44 -24.69 6.54
C ASP A 16 -14.47 -23.57 6.39
N ARG A 17 -14.05 -22.37 5.98
CA ARG A 17 -14.93 -21.19 5.82
C ARG A 17 -15.36 -21.01 4.37
N ARG A 18 -16.58 -20.51 4.18
CA ARG A 18 -17.03 -20.08 2.85
C ARG A 18 -16.39 -18.73 2.52
N ILE A 19 -16.06 -18.50 1.25
CA ILE A 19 -15.49 -17.21 0.83
C ILE A 19 -16.35 -16.01 1.23
N GLN A 20 -17.69 -16.18 1.24
CA GLN A 20 -18.64 -15.15 1.67
C GLN A 20 -18.55 -14.79 3.16
N GLU A 21 -17.96 -15.64 3.98
CA GLU A 21 -17.72 -15.43 5.41
C GLU A 21 -16.34 -14.80 5.68
N ILE A 22 -15.48 -14.76 4.65
CA ILE A 22 -14.12 -14.22 4.68
C ILE A 22 -14.12 -12.82 4.06
N VAL A 23 -14.78 -12.64 2.92
CA VAL A 23 -14.81 -11.35 2.21
C VAL A 23 -15.73 -10.37 2.90
N SER A 24 -15.37 -9.09 2.84
CA SER A 24 -16.25 -8.02 3.27
C SER A 24 -17.53 -7.99 2.42
N PRO A 25 -18.69 -7.59 3.00
CA PRO A 25 -19.87 -7.28 2.23
C PRO A 25 -19.53 -6.27 1.12
N ARG A 26 -20.10 -6.49 -0.06
CA ARG A 26 -19.88 -5.70 -1.26
C ARG A 26 -20.08 -4.20 -0.94
N ARG A 27 -18.99 -3.43 -0.96
CA ARG A 27 -19.04 -1.99 -0.72
C ARG A 27 -19.64 -1.27 -1.92
N LYS A 28 -20.26 -0.11 -1.72
CA LYS A 28 -20.54 0.81 -2.83
C LYS A 28 -19.19 1.13 -3.49
N SER A 29 -19.09 0.87 -4.79
CA SER A 29 -17.82 0.94 -5.50
C SER A 29 -17.23 2.35 -5.41
N ILE A 30 -15.97 2.44 -4.95
CA ILE A 30 -15.17 3.69 -4.95
C ILE A 30 -14.89 4.14 -6.40
N LYS A 31 -15.24 3.34 -7.43
CA LYS A 31 -15.11 3.71 -8.86
C LYS A 31 -15.76 5.06 -9.20
N SER A 32 -16.77 5.53 -8.46
CA SER A 32 -17.34 6.88 -8.68
C SER A 32 -16.38 8.04 -8.32
N TYR A 33 -15.41 7.80 -7.43
CA TYR A 33 -14.40 8.76 -6.99
C TYR A 33 -13.06 8.59 -7.70
N ALA A 34 -12.89 7.47 -8.41
CA ALA A 34 -11.68 7.20 -9.18
C ALA A 34 -11.69 8.03 -10.46
N SER A 35 -10.52 8.55 -10.85
CA SER A 35 -10.43 9.31 -12.10
C SER A 35 -10.79 8.41 -13.28
N SER A 36 -11.67 8.91 -14.15
CA SER A 36 -11.94 8.31 -15.47
C SER A 36 -10.88 8.69 -16.51
N SER A 37 -10.00 9.66 -16.20
CA SER A 37 -8.92 10.07 -17.08
C SER A 37 -7.73 9.11 -16.97
N SER A 38 -7.09 8.84 -18.11
CA SER A 38 -5.83 8.08 -18.15
C SER A 38 -4.72 8.89 -17.47
N PHE A 39 -4.04 8.28 -16.51
CA PHE A 39 -2.75 8.76 -16.04
C PHE A 39 -1.71 8.51 -17.14
N LYS A 40 -0.80 9.47 -17.33
CA LYS A 40 0.38 9.26 -18.19
C LYS A 40 1.55 8.95 -17.29
N THR A 41 2.32 7.93 -17.65
CA THR A 41 3.58 7.68 -16.96
C THR A 41 4.55 8.83 -17.25
N SER A 42 5.27 9.28 -16.23
CA SER A 42 6.29 10.33 -16.38
C SER A 42 7.67 9.74 -16.72
N THR A 43 7.85 8.44 -16.46
CA THR A 43 9.10 7.69 -16.65
C THR A 43 8.84 6.53 -17.61
N ASP A 44 9.83 6.15 -18.41
CA ASP A 44 9.76 4.89 -19.16
C ASP A 44 9.81 3.74 -18.15
N VAL A 45 8.86 2.80 -18.26
CA VAL A 45 8.79 1.63 -17.38
C VAL A 45 10.07 0.79 -17.46
N GLN A 46 10.78 0.84 -18.58
CA GLN A 46 12.07 0.15 -18.75
C GLN A 46 13.19 0.74 -17.87
N ASP A 47 13.07 2.00 -17.46
CA ASP A 47 14.04 2.67 -16.60
C ASP A 47 13.80 2.39 -15.11
N LEU A 48 12.66 1.77 -14.76
CA LEU A 48 12.34 1.40 -13.39
C LEU A 48 13.14 0.17 -12.94
N PRO A 49 13.43 0.02 -11.63
CA PRO A 49 14.07 -1.18 -11.11
C PRO A 49 13.31 -2.44 -11.52
N SER A 50 14.02 -3.51 -11.87
CA SER A 50 13.39 -4.79 -12.24
C SER A 50 12.65 -5.47 -11.07
N ARG A 51 12.98 -5.08 -9.83
CA ARG A 51 12.34 -5.52 -8.60
C ARG A 51 12.32 -4.39 -7.58
N LEU A 52 11.20 -4.29 -6.86
CA LEU A 52 11.05 -3.47 -5.67
C LEU A 52 10.31 -4.27 -4.60
N ASP A 53 10.78 -4.22 -3.36
CA ASP A 53 10.14 -4.87 -2.23
C ASP A 53 10.27 -3.98 -0.99
N TRP A 54 9.20 -3.30 -0.62
CA TRP A 54 9.20 -2.40 0.53
C TRP A 54 9.43 -3.14 1.86
N ARG A 55 9.19 -4.45 1.92
CA ARG A 55 9.46 -5.26 3.13
C ARG A 55 10.95 -5.27 3.47
N GLU A 56 11.81 -5.29 2.44
CA GLU A 56 13.27 -5.27 2.60
C GLU A 56 13.81 -3.91 3.05
N LYS A 57 12.98 -2.87 3.02
CA LYS A 57 13.34 -1.52 3.47
C LYS A 57 13.00 -1.25 4.94
N GLY A 58 12.37 -2.21 5.63
CA GLY A 58 11.98 -2.07 7.04
C GLY A 58 10.85 -1.05 7.26
N VAL A 59 10.02 -0.81 6.25
CA VAL A 59 8.92 0.17 6.29
C VAL A 59 7.52 -0.47 6.37
N ILE A 60 7.45 -1.79 6.50
CA ILE A 60 6.21 -2.57 6.55
C ILE A 60 6.05 -3.17 7.95
N THR A 61 4.88 -2.96 8.56
CA THR A 61 4.52 -3.55 9.87
C THR A 61 4.21 -5.05 9.75
N GLU A 62 3.94 -5.70 10.88
CA GLU A 62 3.53 -7.11 10.91
C GLU A 62 2.14 -7.32 10.31
N VAL A 63 1.94 -8.42 9.57
CA VAL A 63 0.65 -8.78 8.96
C VAL A 63 -0.46 -8.78 10.01
N TYR A 64 -1.53 -8.06 9.71
CA TYR A 64 -2.71 -8.01 10.57
C TYR A 64 -3.33 -9.39 10.77
N HIS A 65 -3.79 -9.68 11.98
CA HIS A 65 -4.23 -11.02 12.38
C HIS A 65 -5.43 -11.04 13.36
N ASP A 66 -6.47 -10.23 13.17
CA ASP A 66 -7.71 -10.40 13.97
C ASP A 66 -8.91 -10.80 13.09
N GLU A 67 -10.07 -11.11 13.72
CA GLU A 67 -11.23 -11.73 13.07
C GLU A 67 -11.60 -11.09 11.72
N VAL A 68 -11.63 -11.96 10.71
CA VAL A 68 -11.80 -11.64 9.29
C VAL A 68 -13.17 -11.02 9.01
N GLY A 69 -13.19 -9.87 8.33
CA GLY A 69 -14.34 -9.45 7.51
C GLY A 69 -14.97 -8.09 7.82
N MET A 70 -14.75 -7.47 8.99
CA MET A 70 -15.48 -6.23 9.34
C MET A 70 -14.68 -4.93 9.17
N ILE A 71 -13.36 -4.98 9.03
CA ILE A 71 -12.52 -3.78 9.15
C ILE A 71 -11.46 -3.59 8.03
N VAL A 72 -11.47 -4.40 6.96
CA VAL A 72 -10.37 -4.39 5.96
C VAL A 72 -10.06 -2.99 5.40
N THR A 73 -11.06 -2.13 5.18
CA THR A 73 -10.80 -0.75 4.75
C THR A 73 -9.94 -0.01 5.77
N ALA A 74 -10.22 -0.15 7.06
CA ALA A 74 -9.43 0.45 8.12
C ALA A 74 -8.02 -0.16 8.19
N VAL A 75 -7.89 -1.47 7.99
CA VAL A 75 -6.58 -2.15 7.96
C VAL A 75 -5.72 -1.59 6.83
N VAL A 76 -6.16 -1.72 5.58
CA VAL A 76 -5.31 -1.40 4.42
C VAL A 76 -5.07 0.11 4.30
N SER A 77 -6.03 0.95 4.69
CA SER A 77 -5.79 2.40 4.72
C SER A 77 -4.78 2.79 5.79
N THR A 78 -4.83 2.18 6.97
CA THR A 78 -3.81 2.38 8.02
C THR A 78 -2.44 1.93 7.53
N GLU A 79 -2.35 0.75 6.91
CA GLU A 79 -1.11 0.18 6.37
C GLU A 79 -0.45 1.10 5.32
N LEU A 80 -1.23 1.73 4.44
CA LEU A 80 -0.70 2.69 3.47
C LEU A 80 -0.10 3.93 4.15
N VAL A 81 -0.80 4.49 5.14
CA VAL A 81 -0.39 5.73 5.81
C VAL A 81 0.83 5.51 6.70
N GLU A 82 0.87 4.41 7.45
CA GLU A 82 2.03 4.08 8.29
C GLU A 82 3.26 3.74 7.44
N THR A 83 3.06 3.07 6.29
CA THR A 83 4.17 2.75 5.38
C THR A 83 4.73 4.03 4.75
N LEU A 84 3.89 4.95 4.31
CA LEU A 84 4.34 6.26 3.81
C LEU A 84 5.15 7.01 4.87
N HIS A 85 4.66 7.06 6.11
CA HIS A 85 5.39 7.68 7.21
C HIS A 85 6.77 7.03 7.43
N ALA A 86 6.84 5.70 7.40
CA ALA A 86 8.09 4.97 7.58
C ALA A 86 9.08 5.22 6.42
N ILE A 87 8.60 5.30 5.17
CA ILE A 87 9.40 5.65 3.99
C ILE A 87 10.02 7.05 4.14
N GLU A 88 9.24 8.02 4.59
CA GLU A 88 9.69 9.42 4.63
C GLU A 88 10.54 9.77 5.84
N THR A 89 10.25 9.15 6.99
CA THR A 89 10.88 9.51 8.26
C THR A 89 11.96 8.50 8.69
N GLY A 90 12.00 7.32 8.07
CA GLY A 90 12.81 6.19 8.51
C GLY A 90 12.33 5.55 9.82
N LYS A 91 11.14 5.92 10.33
CA LYS A 91 10.59 5.40 11.59
C LYS A 91 9.34 4.57 11.32
N LEU A 92 9.45 3.27 11.53
CA LEU A 92 8.29 2.37 11.48
C LEU A 92 7.49 2.48 12.78
N ILE A 93 6.27 2.99 12.69
CA ILE A 93 5.34 3.13 13.82
C ILE A 93 4.00 2.56 13.39
N ALA A 94 3.48 1.59 14.14
CA ALA A 94 2.18 0.98 13.84
C ALA A 94 1.03 1.96 14.11
N GLY A 95 0.11 2.08 13.16
CA GLY A 95 -1.09 2.91 13.25
C GLY A 95 -2.26 2.24 13.97
N SER A 96 -3.20 3.06 14.45
CA SER A 96 -4.43 2.58 15.07
C SER A 96 -5.49 2.23 14.03
N ILE A 97 -5.59 0.95 13.70
CA ILE A 97 -6.68 0.41 12.89
C ILE A 97 -8.04 0.67 13.56
N SER A 98 -8.13 0.56 14.90
CA SER A 98 -9.34 0.85 15.67
C SER A 98 -9.83 2.29 15.49
N GLN A 99 -8.92 3.27 15.44
CA GLN A 99 -9.30 4.66 15.19
C GLN A 99 -9.93 4.82 13.82
N VAL A 100 -9.27 4.29 12.78
CA VAL A 100 -9.77 4.39 11.41
C VAL A 100 -11.09 3.64 11.29
N TYR A 101 -11.21 2.47 11.91
CA TYR A 101 -12.47 1.73 11.94
C TYR A 101 -13.58 2.53 12.62
N ASP A 102 -13.36 3.08 13.81
CA ASP A 102 -14.39 3.76 14.58
C ASP A 102 -14.81 5.10 13.97
N CYS A 103 -13.85 5.85 13.43
CA CYS A 103 -14.07 7.21 12.96
C CYS A 103 -14.38 7.31 11.47
N CYS A 104 -14.02 6.28 10.68
CA CYS A 104 -14.24 6.25 9.23
C CYS A 104 -15.23 5.16 8.81
N GLN A 105 -16.31 4.96 9.59
CA GLN A 105 -17.37 3.95 9.34
C GLN A 105 -18.28 4.25 8.13
N GLN A 106 -18.22 5.46 7.56
CA GLN A 106 -19.12 5.92 6.48
C GLN A 106 -18.49 5.72 5.09
N PRO A 107 -19.30 5.49 4.03
CA PRO A 107 -18.94 4.63 2.90
C PRO A 107 -18.12 5.31 1.80
N VAL A 108 -17.42 6.40 2.11
CA VAL A 108 -16.65 7.14 1.12
C VAL A 108 -15.25 7.28 1.67
N ASP A 109 -14.39 6.41 1.14
CA ASP A 109 -12.95 6.54 1.16
C ASP A 109 -12.33 6.91 2.53
N ALA A 110 -11.82 5.90 3.24
CA ALA A 110 -11.14 6.10 4.52
C ALA A 110 -10.00 7.13 4.43
N PHE A 111 -9.39 7.34 3.27
CA PHE A 111 -8.36 8.36 3.09
C PHE A 111 -8.92 9.79 3.24
N ASP A 112 -10.09 10.10 2.69
CA ASP A 112 -10.68 11.44 2.87
C ASP A 112 -11.01 11.69 4.35
N CYS A 113 -11.51 10.66 5.05
CA CYS A 113 -11.75 10.71 6.49
C CYS A 113 -10.45 10.91 7.30
N ILE A 114 -9.40 10.13 7.03
CA ILE A 114 -8.09 10.27 7.68
C ILE A 114 -7.53 11.68 7.48
N LYS A 115 -7.66 12.23 6.27
CA LYS A 115 -7.24 13.60 5.97
C LYS A 115 -8.01 14.63 6.80
N ASN A 116 -9.34 14.46 6.95
CA ASN A 116 -10.17 15.33 7.80
C ASN A 116 -9.80 15.23 9.29
N MET A 117 -9.35 14.07 9.76
CA MET A 117 -8.81 13.88 11.11
C MET A 117 -7.37 14.38 11.27
N SER A 118 -6.78 14.98 10.23
CA SER A 118 -5.38 15.41 10.17
C SER A 118 -4.35 14.28 10.30
N GLY A 119 -4.77 13.01 10.15
CA GLY A 119 -3.90 11.84 10.21
C GLY A 119 -4.43 10.73 11.13
N ILE A 120 -3.54 9.79 11.45
CA ILE A 120 -3.82 8.62 12.29
C ILE A 120 -3.00 8.62 13.59
N CYS A 121 -3.60 8.06 14.65
CA CYS A 121 -2.98 7.76 15.93
C CYS A 121 -2.02 6.56 15.82
N ARG A 122 -1.05 6.49 16.74
CA ARG A 122 -0.30 5.26 16.97
C ARG A 122 -1.24 4.18 17.51
N LYS A 123 -0.95 2.91 17.21
CA LYS A 123 -1.70 1.74 17.70
C LYS A 123 -1.92 1.76 19.22
N VAL A 124 -0.94 2.30 19.97
CA VAL A 124 -0.95 2.31 21.44
C VAL A 124 -1.70 3.51 22.05
N ASP A 125 -2.03 4.54 21.28
CA ASP A 125 -2.63 5.78 21.81
C ASP A 125 -4.16 5.79 21.71
N TYR A 126 -4.74 4.96 20.84
CA TYR A 126 -6.19 4.89 20.67
C TYR A 126 -6.77 3.69 21.46
N PRO A 127 -7.90 3.85 22.16
CA PRO A 127 -8.49 2.77 22.95
C PRO A 127 -8.80 1.52 22.12
N LYS A 128 -8.66 0.34 22.74
CA LYS A 128 -8.97 -0.94 22.07
C LYS A 128 -10.48 -1.19 21.90
N GLU A 129 -11.32 -0.46 22.61
CA GLU A 129 -12.78 -0.62 22.55
C GLU A 129 -13.32 -0.11 21.21
N LEU A 130 -13.72 -1.04 20.34
CA LEU A 130 -14.31 -0.75 19.03
C LEU A 130 -15.74 -0.23 19.16
N GLY A 131 -16.16 0.60 18.20
CA GLY A 131 -17.54 1.01 17.99
C GLY A 131 -17.87 2.43 18.41
N LYS A 132 -16.91 3.21 18.93
CA LYS A 132 -17.13 4.62 19.26
C LYS A 132 -15.93 5.48 18.84
N CYS A 133 -16.14 6.38 17.88
CA CYS A 133 -15.11 7.32 17.45
C CYS A 133 -14.66 8.24 18.60
N GLN A 134 -13.35 8.24 18.88
CA GLN A 134 -12.71 9.05 19.91
C GLN A 134 -11.51 9.83 19.32
N PRO A 135 -11.75 10.82 18.45
CA PRO A 135 -10.72 11.42 17.61
C PRO A 135 -9.68 12.24 18.38
N ASN A 136 -10.01 12.67 19.60
CA ASN A 136 -9.16 13.52 20.45
C ASN A 136 -8.32 12.73 21.47
N THR A 137 -8.18 11.41 21.29
CA THR A 137 -7.41 10.55 22.20
C THR A 137 -5.90 10.60 21.96
N CYS A 138 -5.48 11.13 20.81
CA CYS A 138 -4.08 11.23 20.44
C CYS A 138 -3.79 12.51 19.64
N THR A 139 -2.51 12.82 19.49
CA THR A 139 -2.03 13.64 18.37
C THR A 139 -1.63 12.70 17.23
N PRO A 140 -2.15 12.88 16.00
CA PRO A 140 -1.76 12.06 14.86
C PRO A 140 -0.25 12.06 14.62
N PHE A 141 0.34 10.88 14.38
CA PHE A 141 1.78 10.76 14.10
C PHE A 141 2.09 10.73 12.60
N ALA A 142 1.11 10.33 11.78
CA ALA A 142 1.23 10.16 10.34
C ALA A 142 0.02 10.72 9.61
N THR A 143 0.27 11.32 8.45
CA THR A 143 -0.73 11.90 7.55
C THR A 143 -0.20 11.89 6.11
N PHE A 144 -1.01 12.36 5.17
CA PHE A 144 -0.63 12.52 3.76
C PHE A 144 -1.25 13.78 3.14
N ASP A 145 -0.56 14.38 2.16
CA ASP A 145 -1.05 15.57 1.46
C ASP A 145 -2.01 15.23 0.32
N THR A 146 -1.71 14.16 -0.43
CA THR A 146 -2.35 13.86 -1.71
C THR A 146 -2.87 12.43 -1.76
N ILE A 147 -3.98 12.25 -2.48
CA ILE A 147 -4.58 10.95 -2.78
C ILE A 147 -4.70 10.85 -4.30
N LYS A 148 -4.04 9.86 -4.89
CA LYS A 148 -4.20 9.53 -6.31
C LYS A 148 -5.10 8.30 -6.43
N ARG A 149 -6.06 8.34 -7.35
CA ARG A 149 -7.05 7.28 -7.56
C ARG A 149 -7.14 6.94 -9.04
N MET A 150 -6.86 5.69 -9.38
CA MET A 150 -6.93 5.18 -10.74
C MET A 150 -8.05 4.14 -10.83
N GLY A 151 -9.07 4.43 -11.65
CA GLY A 151 -10.23 3.55 -11.87
C GLY A 151 -10.23 2.85 -13.22
N LYS A 152 -9.13 2.97 -13.95
CA LYS A 152 -8.89 2.32 -15.24
C LYS A 152 -7.60 1.51 -15.13
N PRO A 153 -7.62 0.20 -15.44
CA PRO A 153 -6.44 -0.65 -15.38
C PRO A 153 -5.26 -0.10 -16.18
N ASP A 154 -4.15 0.16 -15.48
CA ASP A 154 -2.86 0.47 -16.08
C ASP A 154 -1.74 0.02 -15.13
N GLU A 155 -1.26 -1.20 -15.33
CA GLU A 155 -0.20 -1.78 -14.50
C GLU A 155 1.17 -1.10 -14.70
N ASN A 156 1.36 -0.31 -15.77
CA ASN A 156 2.56 0.49 -15.97
C ASN A 156 2.56 1.73 -15.07
N VAL A 157 1.40 2.40 -14.95
CA VAL A 157 1.23 3.49 -13.99
C VAL A 157 1.42 2.97 -12.55
N MET A 158 0.95 1.76 -12.24
CA MET A 158 1.20 1.14 -10.94
C MET A 158 2.70 0.94 -10.66
N LEU A 159 3.49 0.52 -11.65
CA LEU A 159 4.94 0.37 -11.51
C LEU A 159 5.63 1.69 -11.17
N GLU A 160 5.16 2.80 -11.76
CA GLU A 160 5.68 4.13 -11.45
C GLU A 160 5.25 4.56 -10.04
N TRP A 161 3.96 4.43 -9.70
CA TRP A 161 3.46 4.87 -8.41
C TRP A 161 4.10 4.12 -7.26
N ILE A 162 4.29 2.81 -7.39
CA ILE A 162 4.84 2.00 -6.29
C ILE A 162 6.28 2.39 -5.90
N GLN A 163 6.99 3.17 -6.74
CA GLN A 163 8.31 3.72 -6.40
C GLN A 163 8.27 4.77 -5.28
N ASP A 164 7.15 5.48 -5.12
CA ASP A 164 7.00 6.51 -4.10
C ASP A 164 6.43 5.95 -2.78
N SER A 165 5.50 4.99 -2.85
CA SER A 165 4.87 4.35 -1.68
C SER A 165 4.08 3.10 -2.09
N THR A 166 3.56 2.34 -1.13
CA THR A 166 2.72 1.17 -1.40
C THR A 166 1.36 1.54 -1.99
N LEU A 167 0.72 0.60 -2.68
CA LEU A 167 -0.57 0.82 -3.32
C LEU A 167 -1.68 0.08 -2.60
N TRP A 168 -2.86 0.69 -2.55
CA TRP A 168 -4.11 0.01 -2.29
C TRP A 168 -4.59 -0.58 -3.61
N ALA A 169 -5.05 -1.83 -3.59
CA ALA A 169 -5.67 -2.47 -4.75
C ALA A 169 -6.94 -3.20 -4.34
N GLU A 170 -8.06 -2.93 -5.03
CA GLU A 170 -9.21 -3.81 -4.97
C GLU A 170 -9.01 -5.00 -5.91
N MET A 171 -9.47 -6.18 -5.49
CA MET A 171 -9.41 -7.39 -6.30
C MET A 171 -10.58 -8.32 -6.03
N ASN A 172 -10.76 -9.30 -6.90
CA ASN A 172 -11.64 -10.42 -6.67
C ASN A 172 -10.87 -11.58 -6.03
N VAL A 173 -11.24 -11.98 -4.82
CA VAL A 173 -10.60 -13.10 -4.08
C VAL A 173 -11.40 -14.41 -4.15
N GLN A 174 -12.43 -14.47 -4.98
CA GLN A 174 -13.22 -15.69 -5.23
C GLN A 174 -12.60 -16.60 -6.29
N GLY A 175 -11.44 -16.22 -6.84
CA GLY A 175 -10.67 -17.06 -7.74
C GLY A 175 -10.39 -18.44 -7.13
N LYS A 176 -10.40 -19.46 -7.97
CA LYS A 176 -10.17 -20.84 -7.54
C LYS A 176 -8.86 -20.95 -6.77
N GLY A 177 -8.90 -21.62 -5.61
CA GLY A 177 -7.73 -21.88 -4.79
C GLY A 177 -7.14 -20.66 -4.07
N PHE A 178 -7.69 -19.44 -4.22
CA PHE A 178 -7.11 -18.27 -3.56
C PHE A 178 -7.14 -18.40 -2.03
N VAL A 179 -8.25 -18.87 -1.45
CA VAL A 179 -8.38 -19.13 0.01
C VAL A 179 -7.30 -20.08 0.51
N THR A 180 -6.93 -21.09 -0.26
CA THR A 180 -5.95 -22.11 0.10
C THR A 180 -4.57 -21.86 -0.49
N TYR A 181 -4.31 -20.67 -1.04
CA TYR A 181 -3.01 -20.30 -1.58
C TYR A 181 -1.92 -20.44 -0.50
N SER A 182 -0.79 -21.04 -0.88
CA SER A 182 0.35 -21.25 0.02
C SER A 182 1.69 -20.74 -0.52
N GLY A 183 1.81 -20.49 -1.83
CA GLY A 183 3.03 -19.96 -2.41
C GLY A 183 3.04 -19.94 -3.94
N GLY A 184 4.03 -19.27 -4.52
CA GLY A 184 4.20 -19.14 -5.97
C GLY A 184 3.44 -17.95 -6.57
N ILE A 185 3.41 -17.83 -7.89
CA ILE A 185 2.72 -16.74 -8.60
C ILE A 185 1.30 -17.18 -8.93
N TYR A 186 0.31 -16.61 -8.25
CA TYR A 186 -1.10 -16.84 -8.52
C TYR A 186 -1.46 -16.36 -9.94
N ASP A 187 -1.88 -17.31 -10.79
CA ASP A 187 -2.26 -17.10 -12.19
C ASP A 187 -3.43 -18.05 -12.50
N GLU A 188 -4.63 -17.64 -12.10
CA GLU A 188 -5.85 -18.45 -12.20
C GLU A 188 -6.81 -17.81 -13.21
N PRO A 189 -6.92 -18.34 -14.45
CA PRO A 189 -7.75 -17.74 -15.50
C PRO A 189 -9.23 -17.58 -15.15
N SER A 190 -9.75 -18.37 -14.20
CA SER A 190 -11.13 -18.24 -13.74
C SER A 190 -11.36 -17.07 -12.77
N CYS A 191 -10.29 -16.40 -12.31
CA CYS A 191 -10.42 -15.25 -11.44
C CYS A 191 -10.97 -14.04 -12.22
N ALA A 192 -12.22 -13.69 -11.94
CA ALA A 192 -12.90 -12.60 -12.64
C ALA A 192 -12.20 -11.25 -12.40
N GLN A 193 -12.06 -10.45 -13.46
CA GLN A 193 -11.56 -9.08 -13.37
C GLN A 193 -12.63 -8.06 -12.93
N HIS A 194 -13.84 -8.54 -12.64
CA HIS A 194 -14.97 -7.76 -12.14
C HIS A 194 -15.41 -8.31 -10.78
N ASP A 195 -16.46 -7.74 -10.21
CA ASP A 195 -16.98 -8.12 -8.89
C ASP A 195 -15.93 -8.07 -7.78
N LEU A 196 -15.10 -7.02 -7.80
CA LEU A 196 -14.12 -6.74 -6.76
C LEU A 196 -14.82 -6.78 -5.40
N ASN A 197 -14.28 -7.59 -4.51
CA ASN A 197 -14.93 -7.96 -3.25
C ASN A 197 -13.96 -7.89 -2.06
N ASP A 198 -12.70 -7.55 -2.33
CA ASP A 198 -11.68 -7.39 -1.31
C ASP A 198 -10.65 -6.33 -1.68
N VAL A 199 -9.78 -5.99 -0.72
CA VAL A 199 -8.72 -5.00 -0.82
C VAL A 199 -7.43 -5.57 -0.25
N VAL A 200 -6.31 -5.29 -0.90
CA VAL A 200 -4.96 -5.65 -0.43
C VAL A 200 -4.00 -4.45 -0.53
N GLN A 201 -2.88 -4.54 0.19
CA GLN A 201 -1.76 -3.60 0.02
C GLN A 201 -0.72 -4.22 -0.94
N ILE A 202 -0.45 -3.59 -2.08
CA ILE A 202 0.68 -3.95 -2.94
C ILE A 202 1.95 -3.31 -2.37
N VAL A 203 2.90 -4.16 -1.98
CA VAL A 203 4.15 -3.76 -1.29
C VAL A 203 5.39 -3.90 -2.17
N GLY A 204 5.23 -4.39 -3.40
CA GLY A 204 6.34 -4.54 -4.32
C GLY A 204 5.97 -5.27 -5.59
N TYR A 205 6.98 -5.56 -6.39
CA TYR A 205 6.89 -6.34 -7.62
C TYR A 205 8.23 -6.97 -7.95
N GLY A 206 8.21 -7.97 -8.82
CA GLY A 206 9.42 -8.57 -9.34
C GLY A 206 9.14 -9.40 -10.59
N SER A 207 10.07 -10.29 -10.90
CA SER A 207 9.94 -11.31 -11.92
C SER A 207 10.70 -12.57 -11.47
N GLU A 208 10.09 -13.73 -11.67
CA GLU A 208 10.70 -15.04 -11.36
C GLU A 208 10.56 -15.90 -12.62
N GLU A 209 11.68 -16.40 -13.14
CA GLU A 209 11.72 -17.22 -14.37
C GLU A 209 11.00 -16.56 -15.57
N GLY A 210 11.12 -15.23 -15.70
CA GLY A 210 10.48 -14.46 -16.76
C GLY A 210 8.99 -14.17 -16.53
N LYS A 211 8.41 -14.59 -15.40
CA LYS A 211 7.03 -14.31 -15.02
C LYS A 211 6.97 -13.11 -14.06
N PRO A 212 6.51 -11.94 -14.52
CA PRO A 212 6.37 -10.77 -13.66
C PRO A 212 5.23 -10.96 -12.65
N TYR A 213 5.40 -10.44 -11.44
CA TYR A 213 4.40 -10.52 -10.38
C TYR A 213 4.34 -9.24 -9.53
N TRP A 214 3.18 -9.01 -8.91
CA TRP A 214 3.01 -8.11 -7.78
C TRP A 214 3.23 -8.88 -6.47
N ILE A 215 3.73 -8.18 -5.45
CA ILE A 215 3.82 -8.68 -4.08
C ILE A 215 2.73 -7.98 -3.28
N CYS A 216 1.79 -8.76 -2.76
CA CYS A 216 0.61 -8.25 -2.08
C CYS A 216 0.61 -8.73 -0.64
N ARG A 217 0.34 -7.83 0.29
CA ARG A 217 0.09 -8.12 1.70
C ARG A 217 -1.40 -8.34 1.89
N ASN A 218 -1.74 -9.48 2.48
CA ASN A 218 -3.09 -9.80 2.89
C ASN A 218 -3.26 -9.52 4.39
N TYR A 219 -4.49 -9.56 4.89
CA TYR A 219 -4.87 -9.31 6.28
C TYR A 219 -5.48 -10.55 6.95
N TRP A 220 -5.29 -11.72 6.33
CA TRP A 220 -5.75 -13.03 6.81
C TRP A 220 -4.74 -13.71 7.75
N GLY A 221 -3.90 -12.93 8.43
CA GLY A 221 -2.85 -13.43 9.30
C GLY A 221 -1.65 -14.04 8.58
N SER A 222 -0.55 -14.16 9.32
CA SER A 222 0.73 -14.68 8.81
C SER A 222 0.73 -16.18 8.52
N ASN A 223 -0.30 -16.92 8.97
CA ASN A 223 -0.44 -18.37 8.72
C ASN A 223 -1.06 -18.69 7.35
N TRP A 224 -1.42 -17.67 6.57
CA TRP A 224 -1.94 -17.82 5.21
C TRP A 224 -0.88 -17.44 4.16
N GLY A 225 -0.86 -18.10 3.01
CA GLY A 225 0.05 -17.75 1.91
C GLY A 225 1.54 -17.77 2.28
N GLU A 226 2.29 -16.85 1.68
CA GLU A 226 3.72 -16.64 1.90
C GLU A 226 3.94 -15.75 3.13
N LYS A 227 3.61 -16.26 4.32
CA LYS A 227 3.68 -15.53 5.62
C LYS A 227 2.74 -14.32 5.68
N GLY A 228 1.52 -14.46 5.18
CA GLY A 228 0.51 -13.40 5.07
C GLY A 228 0.59 -12.59 3.79
N TYR A 229 1.51 -12.94 2.89
CA TYR A 229 1.66 -12.33 1.58
C TYR A 229 1.26 -13.31 0.48
N PHE A 230 1.08 -12.78 -0.73
CA PHE A 230 0.97 -13.58 -1.94
C PHE A 230 1.61 -12.85 -3.11
N ARG A 231 1.99 -13.64 -4.11
CA ARG A 231 2.40 -13.13 -5.42
C ARG A 231 1.31 -13.41 -6.43
N ILE A 232 1.01 -12.44 -7.27
CA ILE A 232 -0.01 -12.54 -8.32
C ILE A 232 0.57 -12.04 -9.64
N VAL A 233 0.24 -12.71 -10.74
CA VAL A 233 0.80 -12.38 -12.05
C VAL A 233 0.51 -10.93 -12.44
N ARG A 234 1.56 -10.21 -12.85
CA ARG A 234 1.51 -8.82 -13.31
C ARG A 234 1.45 -8.77 -14.84
N GLY A 235 0.78 -7.77 -15.38
CA GLY A 235 0.60 -7.58 -16.84
C GLY A 235 -0.65 -8.25 -17.41
N LYS A 236 -1.50 -8.84 -16.56
CA LYS A 236 -2.75 -9.49 -16.94
C LYS A 236 -3.98 -8.87 -16.29
N ASN A 237 -3.83 -7.83 -15.46
CA ASN A 237 -4.90 -7.37 -14.55
C ASN A 237 -5.58 -8.56 -13.83
N MET A 238 -4.79 -9.51 -13.33
CA MET A 238 -5.32 -10.76 -12.76
C MET A 238 -6.25 -10.44 -11.58
N CYS A 239 -7.42 -11.07 -11.53
CA CYS A 239 -8.44 -10.81 -10.52
C CYS A 239 -8.93 -9.34 -10.44
N GLY A 240 -8.68 -8.53 -11.48
CA GLY A 240 -9.05 -7.11 -11.48
C GLY A 240 -8.17 -6.25 -10.57
N ILE A 241 -6.99 -6.73 -10.19
CA ILE A 241 -6.11 -6.04 -9.23
C ILE A 241 -5.75 -4.59 -9.62
N ALA A 242 -5.80 -4.25 -10.91
CA ALA A 242 -5.51 -2.91 -11.42
C ALA A 242 -6.77 -2.05 -11.66
N ASP A 243 -7.99 -2.57 -11.43
CA ASP A 243 -9.24 -1.88 -11.70
C ASP A 243 -9.48 -0.68 -10.77
N LEU A 244 -8.96 -0.73 -9.56
CA LEU A 244 -9.07 0.36 -8.60
C LEU A 244 -7.83 0.42 -7.71
N ILE A 245 -6.98 1.40 -8.02
CA ILE A 245 -5.72 1.64 -7.32
C ILE A 245 -5.79 2.99 -6.60
N ILE A 246 -5.35 3.00 -5.34
CA ILE A 246 -5.17 4.23 -4.57
C ILE A 246 -3.71 4.32 -4.09
N GLN A 247 -3.14 5.51 -4.20
CA GLN A 247 -1.86 5.85 -3.60
C GLN A 247 -2.04 7.10 -2.72
N VAL A 248 -1.45 7.08 -1.53
CA VAL A 248 -1.24 8.28 -0.71
C VAL A 248 0.22 8.71 -0.80
N ALA A 249 0.45 10.03 -0.80
CA ALA A 249 1.79 10.61 -0.86
C ALA A 249 1.81 12.00 -0.22
N ASN A 250 2.95 12.39 0.36
CA ASN A 250 3.22 13.78 0.71
C ASN A 250 3.81 14.54 -0.47
N THR A 251 3.54 15.84 -0.50
CA THR A 251 4.21 16.75 -1.42
C THR A 251 5.69 16.80 -1.06
N LYS A 252 6.56 16.35 -1.97
CA LYS A 252 8.00 16.51 -1.81
C LYS A 252 8.27 18.01 -1.66
N LYS A 253 8.60 18.48 -0.45
CA LYS A 253 9.11 19.84 -0.27
C LYS A 253 10.32 19.96 -1.19
N SER A 254 10.31 20.91 -2.12
CA SER A 254 11.49 21.20 -2.92
C SER A 254 12.61 21.48 -1.93
N VAL A 255 13.63 20.60 -1.92
CA VAL A 255 14.88 20.90 -1.26
C VAL A 255 15.43 22.09 -2.03
N ALA A 256 15.24 23.30 -1.50
CA ALA A 256 16.00 24.46 -1.94
C ALA A 256 17.45 24.01 -1.89
N THR A 257 18.10 23.99 -3.05
CA THR A 257 19.50 23.62 -3.23
C THR A 257 20.33 24.31 -2.17
N GLN A 258 20.69 23.57 -1.13
CA GLN A 258 21.61 24.04 -0.12
C GLN A 258 22.94 24.20 -0.86
N GLN A 259 23.28 25.45 -1.19
CA GLN A 259 24.55 25.78 -1.82
C GLN A 259 25.66 25.10 -1.03
N SER A 260 26.45 24.31 -1.75
CA SER A 260 27.60 23.60 -1.21
C SER A 260 28.45 24.50 -0.31
N PRO A 261 28.85 24.05 0.89
CA PRO A 261 29.75 24.82 1.76
C PRO A 261 31.13 25.08 1.12
N LEU A 262 31.46 24.43 0.00
CA LEU A 262 32.68 24.69 -0.76
C LEU A 262 32.72 26.07 -1.41
N LEU A 263 31.57 26.71 -1.69
CA LEU A 263 31.58 28.09 -2.22
C LEU A 263 31.87 29.15 -1.15
N PHE A 264 31.60 28.86 0.14
CA PHE A 264 31.86 29.79 1.23
C PHE A 264 33.35 29.90 1.58
N ILE A 265 34.12 28.83 1.37
CA ILE A 265 35.57 28.81 1.65
C ILE A 265 36.35 29.66 0.64
N LEU A 266 35.90 29.71 -0.63
CA LEU A 266 36.55 30.54 -1.66
C LEU A 266 36.30 32.05 -1.47
N PHE A 267 35.20 32.44 -0.82
CA PHE A 267 34.92 33.86 -0.54
C PHE A 267 35.70 34.41 0.65
N VAL A 268 36.04 33.59 1.65
CA VAL A 268 36.81 34.05 2.83
C VAL A 268 38.31 34.10 2.53
N ALA A 269 38.84 33.24 1.65
CA ALA A 269 40.25 33.24 1.27
C ALA A 269 40.67 34.43 0.38
N ALA A 270 39.73 35.12 -0.28
CA ALA A 270 40.03 36.25 -1.15
C ALA A 270 40.06 37.62 -0.44
N ILE A 271 39.69 37.69 0.86
CA ILE A 271 39.60 38.96 1.61
C ILE A 271 40.76 39.13 2.63
N ILE A 272 41.62 38.12 2.80
CA ILE A 272 42.77 38.16 3.72
C ILE A 272 44.09 38.28 2.93
N PRO A 273 44.26 39.32 2.10
CA PRO A 273 45.47 40.13 2.25
C PRO A 273 45.18 41.60 1.93
N MET A 274 44.56 42.33 2.86
CA MET A 274 44.53 43.79 2.79
C MET A 274 44.47 44.47 4.17
N ILE A 275 45.06 43.83 5.20
CA ILE A 275 45.27 44.46 6.52
C ILE A 275 46.66 44.05 7.06
N ILE A 276 47.72 44.26 6.28
CA ILE A 276 49.09 44.42 6.81
C ILE A 276 49.82 45.40 5.88
N ASN A 277 49.60 46.70 6.08
CA ASN A 277 50.57 47.77 5.84
C ASN A 277 49.92 49.13 6.14
N HIS A 278 50.09 49.60 7.37
CA HIS A 278 50.41 50.98 7.72
C HIS A 278 50.85 51.04 9.19
#